data_AF-A0A2P5P6G5-F1
#
_entry.id   AF-A0A2P5P6G5-F1
#
_cell.length_a   1.000
_cell.length_b   1.000
_cell.length_c   1.000
_cell.angle_alpha   90.00
_cell.angle_beta   90.00
_cell.angle_gamma   90.00
#
_symmetry.space_group_name_H-M   'P 1'
#
loop_
_entity.id
_entity.type
_entity.pdbx_description
1 polymer ?
#
loop_
_entity_poly.entity_id
_entity_poly.type
_entity_poly.pdbx_seq_one_letter_code
_entity_poly.pdbx_strand_id
1 'polypeptide(L)'
;MLLLVLLIAVLVVLFVVPFRGESGGIGKLLFKGSMIWNVFWSLAVLFGISLLGLVPGLADLFLGAGYAVLFLAIIVLSVALVILTRRSGLKGSIRTSLLVTGISPLAILVVFIIGSAFYEVASYAADIANTIIYGLMAAFVVSIAVTIYLKNKLVRGIGSS
;
A
#
# COMPACT_ATOMS: atom_id res chain seq x y z
N MET A 1 24.06 6.72 5.26
CA MET A 1 23.39 8.05 5.30
C MET A 1 22.78 8.47 3.96
N LEU A 2 23.54 8.46 2.85
CA LEU A 2 23.05 8.97 1.55
C LEU A 2 21.76 8.27 1.05
N LEU A 3 21.68 6.96 1.24
CA LEU A 3 20.52 6.13 0.87
C LEU A 3 19.27 6.41 1.73
N LEU A 4 19.46 6.70 3.02
CA LEU A 4 18.38 7.11 3.93
C LEU A 4 17.82 8.47 3.51
N VAL A 5 18.69 9.41 3.13
CA VAL A 5 18.31 10.72 2.61
C VAL A 5 17.55 10.57 1.28
N LEU A 6 17.97 9.65 0.41
CA LEU A 6 17.28 9.40 -0.86
C LEU A 6 15.91 8.75 -0.64
N LEU A 7 15.78 7.81 0.30
CA LEU A 7 14.50 7.23 0.70
C LEU A 7 13.57 8.29 1.31
N ILE A 8 14.09 9.11 2.23
CA ILE A 8 13.34 10.24 2.80
C ILE A 8 12.95 11.22 1.69
N ALA A 9 13.81 11.50 0.71
CA ALA A 9 13.48 12.36 -0.42
C ALA A 9 12.41 11.74 -1.31
N VAL A 10 12.46 10.44 -1.59
CA VAL A 10 11.42 9.71 -2.33
C VAL A 10 10.11 9.71 -1.53
N LEU A 11 10.15 9.49 -0.22
CA LEU A 11 8.98 9.59 0.66
C LEU A 11 8.45 11.03 0.65
N VAL A 12 9.28 12.04 0.83
CA VAL A 12 8.88 13.45 0.78
C VAL A 12 8.31 13.81 -0.60
N VAL A 13 8.85 13.31 -1.70
CA VAL A 13 8.30 13.51 -3.03
C VAL A 13 6.96 12.77 -3.19
N LEU A 14 6.84 11.53 -2.72
CA LEU A 14 5.60 10.74 -2.80
C LEU A 14 4.51 11.17 -1.81
N PHE A 15 4.86 11.87 -0.74
CA PHE A 15 3.93 12.36 0.27
C PHE A 15 3.69 13.87 0.10
N VAL A 16 4.71 14.72 0.12
CA VAL A 16 4.57 16.19 0.12
C VAL A 16 4.14 16.76 -1.23
N VAL A 17 4.66 16.24 -2.34
CA VAL A 17 4.34 16.77 -3.68
C VAL A 17 2.88 16.53 -4.09
N PRO A 18 2.27 15.34 -3.84
CA PRO A 18 0.85 15.16 -4.15
C PRO A 18 -0.12 15.89 -3.22
N PHE A 19 0.26 16.21 -1.97
CA PHE A 19 -0.58 17.02 -1.08
C PHE A 19 -0.56 18.52 -1.43
N ARG A 20 0.47 19.01 -2.15
CA ARG A 20 0.57 20.42 -2.58
C ARG A 20 -0.06 20.75 -3.92
N GLY A 21 -0.65 19.79 -4.64
CA GLY A 21 -1.56 20.06 -5.76
C GLY A 21 -0.97 20.68 -7.05
N GLU A 22 0.34 20.93 -7.12
CA GLU A 22 0.93 21.77 -8.20
C GLU A 22 1.98 21.12 -9.11
N SER A 23 2.24 19.81 -9.07
CA SER A 23 3.14 19.18 -10.05
C SER A 23 2.40 18.53 -11.23
N GLY A 24 2.89 18.83 -12.44
CA GLY A 24 2.21 18.55 -13.72
C GLY A 24 2.02 17.08 -14.11
N GLY A 25 1.13 16.87 -15.08
CA GLY A 25 0.93 15.62 -15.83
C GLY A 25 0.34 14.46 -15.03
N ILE A 26 1.18 13.47 -14.71
CA ILE A 26 0.78 12.19 -14.08
C ILE A 26 0.42 12.39 -12.61
N GLY A 27 1.13 13.26 -11.88
CA GLY A 27 0.81 13.61 -10.49
C GLY A 27 -0.57 14.27 -10.38
N LYS A 28 -0.89 15.19 -11.29
CA LYS A 28 -2.22 15.81 -11.37
C LYS A 28 -3.33 14.80 -11.72
N LEU A 29 -3.05 13.74 -12.49
CA LEU A 29 -4.02 12.71 -12.85
C LEU A 29 -4.26 11.69 -11.72
N LEU A 30 -3.20 11.32 -10.99
CA LEU A 30 -3.26 10.38 -9.87
C LEU A 30 -3.81 11.05 -8.61
N PHE A 31 -3.48 12.32 -8.38
CA PHE A 31 -3.74 13.05 -7.14
C PHE A 31 -4.73 14.23 -7.27
N LYS A 32 -5.33 14.49 -8.46
CA LYS A 32 -6.61 15.22 -8.52
C LYS A 32 -7.72 14.30 -8.04
N GLY A 33 -8.04 14.38 -6.76
CA GLY A 33 -9.18 13.71 -6.21
C GLY A 33 -9.21 13.78 -4.70
N SER A 34 -10.38 13.47 -4.14
CA SER A 34 -10.59 13.23 -2.70
C SER A 34 -9.39 12.57 -2.04
N MET A 35 -9.05 13.00 -0.81
CA MET A 35 -7.93 12.55 0.01
C MET A 35 -7.70 11.02 0.01
N ILE A 36 -8.78 10.23 -0.17
CA ILE A 36 -8.76 8.77 -0.33
C ILE A 36 -7.84 8.31 -1.47
N TRP A 37 -7.88 8.98 -2.63
CA TRP A 37 -7.11 8.60 -3.80
C TRP A 37 -5.63 8.86 -3.62
N ASN A 38 -5.28 9.93 -2.91
CA ASN A 38 -3.89 10.24 -2.60
C ASN A 38 -3.30 9.17 -1.68
N VAL A 39 -4.02 8.82 -0.61
CA VAL A 39 -3.63 7.76 0.31
C VAL A 39 -3.53 6.41 -0.39
N PHE A 40 -4.50 6.08 -1.26
CA PHE A 40 -4.47 4.85 -2.06
C PHE A 40 -3.22 4.75 -2.93
N TRP A 41 -2.89 5.80 -3.69
CA TRP A 41 -1.72 5.78 -4.58
C TRP A 41 -0.40 5.76 -3.81
N SER A 42 -0.29 6.53 -2.73
CA SER A 42 0.89 6.48 -1.88
C SER A 42 1.08 5.06 -1.31
N LEU A 43 0.00 4.41 -0.85
CA LEU A 43 0.07 3.04 -0.33
C LEU A 43 0.49 2.04 -1.42
N ALA A 44 -0.09 2.14 -2.62
CA ALA A 44 0.27 1.28 -3.75
C ALA A 44 1.75 1.42 -4.15
N VAL A 45 2.26 2.65 -4.21
CA VAL A 45 3.66 2.91 -4.57
C VAL A 45 4.61 2.41 -3.48
N LEU A 46 4.34 2.71 -2.20
CA LEU A 46 5.21 2.23 -1.12
C LEU A 46 5.23 0.72 -1.03
N PHE A 47 4.08 0.07 -1.25
CA PHE A 47 4.04 -1.37 -1.33
C PHE A 47 4.87 -1.89 -2.52
N GLY A 48 4.75 -1.27 -3.70
CA GLY A 48 5.59 -1.61 -4.85
C GLY A 48 7.09 -1.48 -4.57
N ILE A 49 7.50 -0.42 -3.86
CA ILE A 49 8.89 -0.24 -3.40
C ILE A 49 9.27 -1.34 -2.40
N SER A 50 8.39 -1.73 -1.48
CA SER A 50 8.66 -2.82 -0.54
C SER A 50 8.93 -4.16 -1.24
N LEU A 51 8.27 -4.42 -2.37
CA LEU A 51 8.50 -5.62 -3.18
C LEU A 51 9.89 -5.65 -3.82
N LEU A 52 10.55 -4.51 -4.00
CA LEU A 52 11.95 -4.49 -4.47
C LEU A 52 12.90 -5.15 -3.48
N GLY A 53 12.53 -5.21 -2.19
CA GLY A 53 13.26 -5.95 -1.17
C GLY A 53 13.23 -7.48 -1.38
N LEU A 54 12.32 -8.00 -2.23
CA LEU A 54 12.28 -9.40 -2.61
C LEU A 54 13.22 -9.73 -3.78
N VAL A 55 13.79 -8.72 -4.43
CA VAL A 55 14.71 -8.93 -5.57
C VAL A 55 16.11 -9.23 -5.02
N PRO A 56 16.69 -10.41 -5.35
CA PRO A 56 18.06 -10.75 -4.96
C PRO A 56 19.04 -9.67 -5.46
N GLY A 57 19.89 -9.16 -4.56
CA GLY A 57 20.85 -8.08 -4.86
C GLY A 57 20.33 -6.66 -4.61
N LEU A 58 19.01 -6.44 -4.57
CA LEU A 58 18.42 -5.20 -4.02
C LEU A 58 18.08 -5.35 -2.54
N ALA A 59 17.75 -6.57 -2.09
CA ALA A 59 17.43 -6.87 -0.68
C ALA A 59 18.44 -6.25 0.30
N ASP A 60 19.74 -6.39 0.02
CA ASP A 60 20.83 -5.90 0.88
C ASP A 60 20.88 -4.36 0.98
N LEU A 61 20.40 -3.64 -0.05
CA LEU A 61 20.29 -2.17 -0.05
C LEU A 61 19.15 -1.65 0.83
N PHE A 62 18.20 -2.52 1.16
CA PHE A 62 17.00 -2.18 1.93
C PHE A 62 17.01 -2.75 3.36
N LEU A 63 18.07 -3.44 3.79
CA LEU A 63 18.16 -3.98 5.15
C LEU A 63 18.34 -2.87 6.21
N GLY A 64 17.60 -2.98 7.33
CA GLY A 64 17.73 -2.13 8.50
C GLY A 64 16.66 -1.02 8.64
N ALA A 65 17.05 0.14 9.15
CA ALA A 65 16.12 1.21 9.56
C ALA A 65 15.24 1.76 8.42
N GLY A 66 15.71 1.67 7.17
CA GLY A 66 14.93 2.09 5.99
C GLY A 66 13.67 1.24 5.79
N TYR A 67 13.77 -0.08 5.98
CA TYR A 67 12.63 -0.99 5.88
C TYR A 67 11.63 -0.74 7.01
N ALA A 68 12.12 -0.50 8.23
CA ALA A 68 11.27 -0.19 9.37
C ALA A 68 10.44 1.09 9.14
N VAL A 69 11.06 2.15 8.60
CA VAL A 69 10.34 3.40 8.25
C VAL A 69 9.32 3.17 7.14
N LEU A 70 9.71 2.45 6.09
CA LEU A 70 8.82 2.15 4.98
C LEU A 70 7.61 1.31 5.44
N PHE A 71 7.86 0.34 6.32
CA PHE A 71 6.83 -0.50 6.91
C PHE A 71 5.86 0.31 7.81
N LEU A 72 6.39 1.19 8.66
CA LEU A 72 5.57 2.12 9.46
C LEU A 72 4.71 3.02 8.57
N ALA A 73 5.26 3.55 7.47
CA ALA A 73 4.52 4.36 6.53
C ALA A 73 3.37 3.58 5.87
N ILE A 74 3.61 2.32 5.49
CA ILE A 74 2.58 1.42 4.96
C ILE A 74 1.46 1.21 5.98
N ILE A 75 1.77 0.99 7.26
CA ILE A 75 0.76 0.81 8.32
C ILE A 75 -0.09 2.07 8.45
N VAL A 76 0.54 3.24 8.57
CA VAL A 76 -0.17 4.52 8.75
C VAL A 76 -1.10 4.80 7.57
N LEU A 77 -0.62 4.61 6.34
CA LEU A 77 -1.44 4.79 5.14
C LEU A 77 -2.56 3.76 5.03
N SER A 78 -2.31 2.52 5.43
CA SER A 78 -3.31 1.45 5.46
C SER A 78 -4.47 1.80 6.39
N VAL A 79 -4.16 2.23 7.63
CA VAL A 79 -5.16 2.70 8.60
C VAL A 79 -5.91 3.92 8.07
N ALA A 80 -5.18 4.91 7.53
CA ALA A 80 -5.78 6.10 6.94
C ALA A 80 -6.76 5.74 5.81
N LEU A 81 -6.38 4.82 4.92
CA LEU A 81 -7.23 4.38 3.81
C LEU A 81 -8.50 3.72 4.33
N VAL A 82 -8.41 2.85 5.34
CA VAL A 82 -9.57 2.21 5.96
C VAL A 82 -10.51 3.25 6.59
N ILE A 83 -9.97 4.18 7.38
CA ILE A 83 -10.76 5.22 8.05
C ILE A 83 -11.44 6.13 7.03
N LEU A 84 -10.68 6.64 6.05
CA LEU A 84 -11.22 7.53 5.01
C LEU A 84 -12.27 6.80 4.17
N THR A 85 -12.04 5.55 3.79
CA THR A 85 -13.01 4.74 3.04
C THR A 85 -14.28 4.49 3.85
N ARG A 86 -14.18 4.23 5.15
CA ARG A 86 -15.34 4.05 6.03
C ARG A 86 -16.16 5.33 6.22
N ARG A 87 -15.49 6.49 6.30
CA ARG A 87 -16.12 7.80 6.45
C ARG A 87 -16.61 8.38 5.12
N SER A 88 -16.18 7.82 4.00
CA SER A 88 -16.63 8.24 2.68
C SER A 88 -18.07 7.79 2.38
N GLY A 89 -18.76 8.56 1.53
CA GLY A 89 -20.04 8.15 0.95
C GLY A 89 -19.93 7.08 -0.14
N LEU A 90 -18.76 6.47 -0.35
CA LEU A 90 -18.55 5.44 -1.37
C LEU A 90 -19.35 4.18 -1.03
N LYS A 91 -19.97 3.56 -2.05
CA LYS A 91 -20.79 2.34 -1.90
C LYS A 91 -20.38 1.28 -2.92
N GLY A 92 -20.80 0.05 -2.67
CA GLY A 92 -20.59 -1.09 -3.58
C GLY A 92 -19.13 -1.53 -3.67
N SER A 93 -18.77 -2.11 -4.83
CA SER A 93 -17.50 -2.83 -5.02
C SER A 93 -16.25 -1.95 -4.83
N ILE A 94 -16.34 -0.64 -5.10
CA ILE A 94 -15.17 0.25 -4.94
C ILE A 94 -14.81 0.46 -3.47
N ARG A 95 -15.81 0.53 -2.59
CA ARG A 95 -15.61 0.64 -1.14
C ARG A 95 -14.96 -0.64 -0.62
N THR A 96 -15.47 -1.80 -1.02
CA THR A 96 -14.90 -3.10 -0.63
C THR A 96 -13.46 -3.23 -1.10
N SER A 97 -13.19 -2.88 -2.36
CA SER A 97 -11.84 -2.95 -2.93
C SER A 97 -10.84 -2.06 -2.15
N LEU A 98 -11.21 -0.80 -1.87
CA LEU A 98 -10.38 0.11 -1.07
C LEU A 98 -10.15 -0.39 0.37
N LEU A 99 -11.16 -0.99 0.99
CA LEU A 99 -11.02 -1.61 2.31
C LEU A 99 -10.08 -2.82 2.28
N VAL A 100 -10.17 -3.67 1.26
CA VAL A 100 -9.24 -4.80 1.08
C VAL A 100 -7.82 -4.28 0.87
N THR A 101 -7.63 -3.24 0.06
CA THR A 101 -6.30 -2.61 -0.12
C THR A 101 -5.75 -2.10 1.21
N GLY A 102 -6.56 -1.45 2.04
CA GLY A 102 -6.10 -0.95 3.34
C GLY A 102 -5.91 -2.05 4.41
N ILE A 103 -6.73 -3.11 4.42
CA ILE A 103 -6.66 -4.16 5.45
C ILE A 103 -5.53 -5.15 5.17
N SER A 104 -5.23 -5.45 3.91
CA SER A 104 -4.28 -6.52 3.58
C SER A 104 -2.87 -6.31 4.17
N PRO A 105 -2.26 -5.10 4.13
CA PRO A 105 -0.96 -4.88 4.76
C PRO A 105 -1.00 -4.99 6.29
N LEU A 106 -2.12 -4.62 6.91
CA LEU A 106 -2.33 -4.78 8.36
C LEU A 106 -2.46 -6.25 8.74
N ALA A 107 -3.16 -7.04 7.92
CA ALA A 107 -3.27 -8.48 8.11
C ALA A 107 -1.90 -9.18 7.95
N ILE A 108 -1.07 -8.75 6.99
CA ILE A 108 0.30 -9.24 6.83
C ILE A 108 1.11 -8.99 8.10
N LEU A 109 1.02 -7.80 8.69
CA LEU A 109 1.68 -7.48 9.97
C LEU A 109 1.24 -8.41 11.09
N VAL A 110 -0.06 -8.63 11.26
CA VAL A 110 -0.61 -9.51 12.29
C VAL A 110 -0.09 -10.93 12.12
N VAL A 111 -0.13 -11.46 10.89
CA VAL A 111 0.38 -12.80 10.58
C VAL A 111 1.88 -12.89 10.81
N PHE A 112 2.64 -11.83 10.52
CA PHE A 112 4.08 -11.79 10.78
C PHE A 112 4.40 -11.81 12.27
N ILE A 113 3.71 -11.00 13.09
CA ILE A 113 3.89 -10.97 14.56
C ILE A 113 3.53 -12.34 15.15
N ILE A 114 2.34 -12.85 14.80
CA ILE A 114 1.87 -14.14 15.30
C ILE A 114 2.80 -15.27 14.83
N GLY A 115 3.12 -15.30 13.53
CA GLY A 115 4.01 -16.30 12.93
C GLY A 115 5.40 -16.29 13.55
N SER A 116 5.96 -15.12 13.87
CA SER A 116 7.26 -15.01 14.56
C SER A 116 7.23 -15.58 15.98
N ALA A 117 6.11 -15.44 16.70
CA ALA A 117 5.94 -16.03 18.03
C ALA A 117 5.81 -17.57 17.99
N PHE A 118 5.26 -18.12 16.90
CA PHE A 118 5.12 -19.57 16.71
C PHE A 118 6.31 -20.24 16.03
N TYR A 119 7.20 -19.45 15.39
CA TYR A 119 8.40 -19.95 14.72
C TYR A 119 9.36 -20.67 15.68
N GLU A 120 9.36 -20.27 16.96
CA GLU A 120 10.15 -20.90 18.01
C GLU A 120 9.60 -22.28 18.45
N VAL A 121 8.37 -22.62 18.08
CA VAL A 121 7.64 -23.76 18.65
C VAL A 121 7.41 -24.89 17.64
N ALA A 122 7.20 -24.59 16.36
CA ALA A 122 6.97 -25.62 15.33
C ALA A 122 7.31 -25.13 13.92
N SER A 123 8.18 -25.85 13.20
CA SER A 123 8.59 -25.52 11.82
C SER A 123 7.42 -25.50 10.83
N TYR A 124 6.38 -26.31 11.04
CA TYR A 124 5.20 -26.35 10.16
C TYR A 124 4.35 -25.07 10.22
N ALA A 125 4.41 -24.32 11.33
CA ALA A 125 3.70 -23.04 11.46
C ALA A 125 4.27 -21.95 10.53
N ALA A 126 5.56 -22.04 10.21
CA ALA A 126 6.25 -21.12 9.31
C ALA A 126 5.72 -21.19 7.88
N ASP A 127 5.52 -22.40 7.35
CA ASP A 127 5.07 -22.62 5.97
C ASP A 127 3.63 -22.13 5.77
N ILE A 128 2.77 -22.35 6.77
CA ILE A 128 1.40 -21.84 6.77
C ILE A 128 1.41 -20.31 6.82
N ALA A 129 2.20 -19.70 7.70
CA ALA A 129 2.30 -18.25 7.81
C ALA A 129 2.77 -17.62 6.50
N ASN A 130 3.80 -18.19 5.86
CA ASN A 130 4.29 -17.74 4.56
C ASN A 130 3.21 -17.84 3.47
N THR A 131 2.49 -18.96 3.42
CA THR A 131 1.38 -19.15 2.46
C THR A 131 0.29 -18.09 2.64
N ILE A 132 -0.08 -17.79 3.90
CA ILE A 132 -1.05 -16.75 4.22
C ILE A 132 -0.54 -15.37 3.81
N ILE A 133 0.73 -15.05 4.10
CA ILE A 133 1.35 -13.77 3.72
C ILE A 133 1.30 -13.60 2.21
N TYR A 134 1.72 -14.60 1.43
CA TYR A 134 1.66 -14.53 -0.04
C TYR A 134 0.22 -14.38 -0.56
N GLY A 135 -0.75 -15.08 0.05
CA GLY A 135 -2.17 -14.91 -0.27
C GLY A 135 -2.67 -13.49 -0.02
N LEU A 136 -2.28 -12.88 1.10
CA LEU A 136 -2.63 -11.50 1.45
C LEU A 136 -1.94 -10.48 0.52
N MET A 137 -0.70 -10.73 0.11
CA MET A 137 0.01 -9.91 -0.87
C MET A 137 -0.67 -9.97 -2.24
N ALA A 138 -1.07 -11.16 -2.69
CA ALA A 138 -1.84 -11.33 -3.92
C ALA A 138 -3.20 -10.60 -3.84
N ALA A 139 -3.92 -10.74 -2.73
CA ALA A 139 -5.17 -10.02 -2.50
C ALA A 139 -4.97 -8.49 -2.54
N PHE A 140 -3.89 -7.99 -1.97
CA PHE A 140 -3.54 -6.57 -2.04
C PHE A 140 -3.32 -6.12 -3.49
N VAL A 141 -2.47 -6.82 -4.26
CA VAL A 141 -2.19 -6.48 -5.67
C VAL A 141 -3.45 -6.53 -6.54
N VAL A 142 -4.26 -7.58 -6.38
CA VAL A 142 -5.54 -7.71 -7.08
C VAL A 142 -6.49 -6.57 -6.69
N SER A 143 -6.56 -6.20 -5.41
CA SER A 143 -7.40 -5.10 -4.95
C SER A 143 -6.97 -3.75 -5.52
N ILE A 144 -5.67 -3.52 -5.74
CA ILE A 144 -5.19 -2.32 -6.44
C ILE A 144 -5.71 -2.30 -7.88
N ALA A 145 -5.52 -3.39 -8.62
CA ALA A 145 -5.95 -3.48 -10.02
C ALA A 145 -7.47 -3.29 -10.15
N VAL A 146 -8.26 -3.94 -9.29
CA VAL A 146 -9.72 -3.80 -9.24
C VAL A 146 -10.12 -2.37 -8.88
N THR A 147 -9.46 -1.73 -7.89
CA THR A 147 -9.74 -0.34 -7.51
C THR A 147 -9.48 0.61 -8.67
N ILE A 148 -8.37 0.45 -9.39
CA ILE A 148 -8.03 1.26 -10.57
C ILE A 148 -9.08 1.08 -11.66
N TYR A 149 -9.45 -0.17 -11.96
CA TYR A 149 -10.48 -0.48 -12.96
C TYR A 149 -11.83 0.16 -12.59
N LEU A 150 -12.28 -0.01 -11.35
CA LEU A 150 -13.55 0.56 -10.88
C LEU A 150 -13.54 2.09 -10.87
N LYS A 151 -12.42 2.71 -10.47
CA LYS A 151 -12.26 4.17 -10.54
C LYS A 151 -12.41 4.67 -11.98
N ASN A 152 -11.73 4.02 -12.93
CA ASN A 152 -11.81 4.40 -14.35
C ASN A 152 -13.21 4.19 -14.92
N LYS A 153 -13.89 3.11 -14.54
CA LYS A 153 -15.27 2.85 -14.95
C LYS A 153 -16.24 3.93 -14.43
N LEU A 154 -16.09 4.34 -13.17
CA LEU A 154 -16.91 5.42 -12.59
C LEU A 154 -16.69 6.76 -13.29
N VAL A 155 -15.43 7.12 -13.57
CA VAL A 155 -15.10 8.38 -14.25
C VAL A 155 -15.66 8.39 -15.68
N ARG A 156 -15.56 7.27 -16.41
CA ARG A 156 -16.07 7.17 -17.79
C ARG A 156 -17.61 7.14 -17.85
N GLY A 157 -18.27 6.53 -16.88
CA GLY A 157 -19.73 6.44 -16.86
C GLY A 157 -20.46 7.76 -16.57
N ILE A 158 -19.77 8.76 -16.03
CA ILE A 158 -20.32 10.11 -15.77
C ILE A 158 -20.18 11.02 -17.01
N GLY A 159 -19.26 10.70 -17.93
CA GLY A 159 -19.03 11.47 -19.16
C GLY A 159 -19.91 11.07 -20.36
N SER A 160 -20.84 10.13 -20.17
CA SER A 160 -21.67 9.54 -21.23
C SER A 160 -23.17 9.78 -21.04
N SER A 161 -23.56 10.75 -20.19
CA SER A 161 -24.95 11.11 -19.89
C SER A 161 -25.22 12.57 -20.21
#